data_AF-A0A957RZS9-F1
#
_entry.id   AF-A0A957RZS9-F1
#
_cell.length_a   1.000
_cell.length_b   1.000
_cell.length_c   1.000
_cell.angle_alpha   90.00
_cell.angle_beta   90.00
_cell.angle_gamma   90.00
#
_symmetry.space_group_name_H-M   'P 1'
#
loop_
_entity.id
_entity.type
_entity.pdbx_description
1 polymer ?
#
loop_
_entity_poly.entity_id
_entity_poly.type
_entity_poly.pdbx_seq_one_letter_code
_entity_poly.pdbx_strand_id
1 'polypeptide(L)'
;MSEDEFVRMLAIAVAQGQISEDEAAELLRRFRADELRPIDLPLPADEAVRGADDDAMWLALLALLVAAGLPRPTSRANMGVLSMAARIQARNVARSAFHQNVGVLAGNLTQTGNVRAWHMAMQTQIRTYLSQQMAAGLGRALGPTELAYLDDIVRTQESFLYRYAAEVAARAWTNNPLSEAYIANRADQYAGEGWAAWFEASERELTGQDGFVIDYIARDDGATCSPCRFAMQDGPYLPGTGPYPGQVCLGAGNCRCERRPRFAPEEWARLMFG
;
A
#
# COMPACT_ATOMS: atom_id res chain seq x y z
N MET A 1 22.27 9.88 6.70
CA MET A 1 22.63 8.63 6.03
C MET A 1 24.10 8.40 6.28
N SER A 2 24.45 7.27 6.86
CA SER A 2 25.84 6.87 7.09
C SER A 2 26.48 6.31 5.82
N GLU A 3 27.81 6.23 5.78
CA GLU A 3 28.51 5.58 4.67
C GLU A 3 28.11 4.11 4.52
N ASP A 4 27.97 3.37 5.63
CA ASP A 4 27.52 1.97 5.62
C ASP A 4 26.13 1.81 4.99
N GLU A 5 25.21 2.75 5.29
CA GLU A 5 23.89 2.78 4.64
C GLU A 5 23.98 3.06 3.15
N PHE A 6 24.83 4.01 2.76
CA PHE A 6 25.04 4.35 1.37
C PHE A 6 25.64 3.18 0.58
N VAL A 7 26.63 2.49 1.16
CA VAL A 7 27.22 1.26 0.58
C VAL A 7 26.18 0.16 0.44
N ARG A 8 25.35 -0.08 1.46
CA ARG A 8 24.25 -1.06 1.38
C ARG A 8 23.26 -0.71 0.27
N MET A 9 22.92 0.57 0.14
CA MET A 9 22.03 1.06 -0.90
C MET A 9 22.60 0.82 -2.31
N LEU A 10 23.89 1.14 -2.53
CA LEU A 10 24.58 0.89 -3.79
C LEU A 10 24.67 -0.62 -4.09
N ALA A 11 24.97 -1.45 -3.10
CA ALA A 11 25.03 -2.90 -3.26
C ALA A 11 23.69 -3.49 -3.72
N ILE A 12 22.57 -2.98 -3.19
CA ILE A 12 21.22 -3.37 -3.63
C ILE A 12 21.00 -2.96 -5.10
N ALA A 13 21.39 -1.74 -5.48
CA ALA A 13 21.22 -1.24 -6.85
C ALA A 13 22.05 -2.04 -7.87
N VAL A 14 23.28 -2.43 -7.50
CA VAL A 14 24.13 -3.33 -8.30
C VAL A 14 23.50 -4.72 -8.44
N ALA A 15 23.07 -5.32 -7.33
CA ALA A 15 22.46 -6.64 -7.33
C ALA A 15 21.17 -6.71 -8.18
N GLN A 16 20.48 -5.59 -8.33
CA GLN A 16 19.27 -5.44 -9.15
C GLN A 16 19.58 -5.04 -10.60
N GLY A 17 20.85 -4.88 -10.98
CA GLY A 17 21.27 -4.49 -12.33
C GLY A 17 20.88 -3.06 -12.72
N GLN A 18 20.65 -2.19 -11.74
CA GLN A 18 20.25 -0.80 -11.97
C GLN A 18 21.46 0.09 -12.28
N ILE A 19 22.61 -0.24 -11.68
CA ILE A 19 23.93 0.37 -11.90
C ILE A 19 24.99 -0.74 -11.92
N SER A 20 26.14 -0.46 -12.51
CA SER A 20 27.33 -1.31 -12.50
C SER A 20 28.16 -1.13 -11.22
N GLU A 21 29.09 -2.07 -10.95
CA GLU A 21 30.04 -1.95 -9.83
C GLU A 21 30.94 -0.72 -9.97
N ASP A 22 31.35 -0.37 -11.19
CA ASP A 22 32.16 0.82 -11.46
C ASP A 22 31.38 2.11 -11.16
N GLU A 23 30.11 2.17 -11.59
CA GLU A 23 29.21 3.29 -11.25
C GLU A 23 28.98 3.39 -9.74
N ALA A 24 28.80 2.26 -9.05
CA ALA A 24 28.67 2.24 -7.59
C ALA A 24 29.94 2.75 -6.89
N ALA A 25 31.12 2.33 -7.34
CA ALA A 25 32.40 2.81 -6.80
C ALA A 25 32.58 4.33 -7.00
N GLU A 26 32.19 4.83 -8.16
CA GLU A 26 32.23 6.26 -8.45
C GLU A 26 31.22 7.05 -7.61
N LEU A 27 30.00 6.55 -7.42
CA LEU A 27 29.02 7.17 -6.53
C LEU A 27 29.49 7.21 -5.07
N LEU A 28 30.14 6.14 -4.60
CA LEU A 28 30.76 6.10 -3.27
C LEU A 28 31.91 7.11 -3.14
N ARG A 29 32.74 7.26 -4.18
CA ARG A 29 33.79 8.28 -4.21
C ARG A 29 33.19 9.69 -4.10
N ARG A 30 32.14 9.98 -4.86
CA ARG A 30 31.42 11.27 -4.84
C ARG A 30 30.73 11.53 -3.49
N PHE A 31 30.14 10.50 -2.88
CA PHE A 31 29.57 10.59 -1.54
C PHE A 31 30.62 10.94 -0.49
N ARG A 32 31.76 10.23 -0.48
CA ARG A 32 32.89 10.52 0.44
C ARG A 32 33.53 11.89 0.21
N ALA A 33 33.35 12.46 -0.98
CA ALA A 33 33.82 13.80 -1.35
C ALA A 33 32.77 14.91 -1.08
N ASP A 34 31.64 14.59 -0.44
CA ASP A 34 30.51 15.50 -0.20
C ASP A 34 29.93 16.13 -1.50
N GLU A 35 30.11 15.47 -2.64
CA GLU A 35 29.59 15.92 -3.94
C GLU A 35 28.11 15.51 -4.16
N LEU A 36 27.57 14.63 -3.33
CA LEU A 36 26.16 14.23 -3.33
C LEU A 36 25.41 14.96 -2.21
N ARG A 37 24.35 15.70 -2.55
CA ARG A 37 23.63 16.49 -1.55
C ARG A 37 22.64 15.61 -0.78
N PRO A 38 22.36 15.90 0.51
CA PRO A 38 21.41 15.13 1.31
C PRO A 38 19.98 15.04 0.74
N ILE A 39 19.60 16.00 -0.10
CA ILE A 39 18.30 16.07 -0.79
C ILE A 39 18.18 15.03 -1.92
N ASP A 40 19.32 14.60 -2.47
CA ASP A 40 19.41 13.62 -3.54
C ASP A 40 19.38 12.19 -2.97
N LEU A 41 19.53 12.03 -1.65
CA LEU A 41 19.58 10.74 -0.95
C LEU A 41 18.19 10.36 -0.37
N PRO A 42 17.76 9.09 -0.46
CA PRO A 42 16.57 8.65 0.25
C PRO A 42 16.74 8.79 1.78
N LEU A 43 15.62 8.79 2.52
CA LEU A 43 15.68 8.61 3.98
C LEU A 43 16.34 7.27 4.34
N PRO A 44 17.19 7.22 5.39
CA PRO A 44 17.69 5.97 5.96
C PRO A 44 16.56 5.01 6.33
N ALA A 45 16.80 3.69 6.21
CA ALA A 45 15.77 2.67 6.39
C ALA A 45 15.19 2.60 7.82
N ASP A 46 15.99 2.94 8.83
CA ASP A 46 15.60 3.01 10.24
C ASP A 46 14.79 4.29 10.54
N GLU A 47 15.15 5.41 9.93
CA GLU A 47 14.39 6.67 10.02
C GLU A 47 13.10 6.65 9.20
N ALA A 48 13.10 5.86 8.12
CA ALA A 48 11.97 5.62 7.24
C ALA A 48 10.81 4.90 7.97
N VAL A 49 11.11 4.09 9.00
CA VAL A 49 10.14 3.17 9.63
C VAL A 49 9.46 3.75 10.89
N ARG A 50 9.33 5.08 11.01
CA ARG A 50 8.70 5.68 12.20
C ARG A 50 7.18 5.61 12.15
N GLY A 51 6.56 4.89 13.10
CA GLY A 51 5.09 4.71 13.24
C GLY A 51 4.29 6.02 13.31
N ALA A 52 3.00 5.98 12.98
CA ALA A 52 2.14 7.17 12.99
C ALA A 52 1.53 7.39 14.37
N ASP A 53 1.30 8.66 14.67
CA ASP A 53 0.51 9.08 15.82
C ASP A 53 -0.99 8.77 15.58
N ASP A 54 -1.66 8.23 16.59
CA ASP A 54 -3.09 7.83 16.58
C ASP A 54 -4.01 8.97 16.11
N ASP A 55 -3.61 10.21 16.39
CA ASP A 55 -4.36 11.41 16.03
C ASP A 55 -4.31 11.74 14.53
N ALA A 56 -3.18 11.47 13.87
CA ALA A 56 -3.07 11.62 12.42
C ALA A 56 -4.01 10.65 11.69
N MET A 57 -4.17 9.43 12.22
CA MET A 57 -5.02 8.40 11.63
C MET A 57 -6.51 8.68 11.82
N TRP A 58 -6.88 9.24 12.98
CA TRP A 58 -8.23 9.74 13.22
C TRP A 58 -8.62 10.87 12.28
N LEU A 59 -7.71 11.84 12.07
CA LEU A 59 -7.90 12.92 11.11
C LEU A 59 -8.00 12.39 9.68
N ALA A 60 -7.23 11.37 9.31
CA ALA A 60 -7.31 10.71 8.00
C ALA A 60 -8.68 10.05 7.76
N LEU A 61 -9.27 9.43 8.78
CA LEU A 61 -10.62 8.85 8.72
C LEU A 61 -11.70 9.95 8.64
N LEU A 62 -11.58 11.02 9.42
CA LEU A 62 -12.50 12.17 9.29
C LEU A 62 -12.43 12.79 7.91
N ALA A 63 -11.24 12.99 7.35
CA ALA A 63 -11.05 13.49 5.99
C ALA A 63 -11.67 12.53 4.95
N LEU A 64 -11.54 11.22 5.16
CA LEU A 64 -12.15 10.21 4.29
C LEU A 64 -13.68 10.29 4.32
N LEU A 65 -14.29 10.39 5.51
CA LEU A 65 -15.74 10.51 5.66
C LEU A 65 -16.26 11.76 4.94
N VAL A 66 -15.55 12.87 5.05
CA VAL A 66 -15.89 14.13 4.36
C VAL A 66 -15.79 13.99 2.86
N ALA A 67 -14.69 13.43 2.36
CA ALA A 67 -14.50 13.19 0.94
C ALA A 67 -15.53 12.21 0.37
N ALA A 68 -16.02 11.28 1.19
CA ALA A 68 -17.13 10.38 0.87
C ALA A 68 -18.52 11.02 1.03
N GLY A 69 -18.63 12.29 1.42
CA GLY A 69 -19.94 12.95 1.64
C GLY A 69 -20.72 12.35 2.82
N LEU A 70 -20.04 11.66 3.73
CA LEU A 70 -20.63 11.02 4.90
C LEU A 70 -20.64 11.98 6.11
N PRO A 71 -21.59 11.82 7.05
CA PRO A 71 -21.65 12.64 8.26
C PRO A 71 -20.35 12.53 9.05
N ARG A 72 -19.83 13.67 9.54
CA ARG A 72 -18.68 13.69 10.44
C ARG A 72 -19.13 13.24 11.84
N PRO A 73 -18.50 12.22 12.44
CA PRO A 73 -18.72 11.91 13.84
C PRO A 73 -18.16 13.06 14.70
N THR A 74 -18.91 13.43 15.74
CA THR A 74 -18.52 14.52 16.66
C THR A 74 -17.43 14.10 17.65
N SER A 75 -17.19 12.79 17.83
CA SER A 75 -16.12 12.23 18.66
C SER A 75 -15.76 10.79 18.23
N ARG A 76 -14.58 10.29 18.65
CA ARG A 76 -14.19 8.86 18.51
C ARG A 76 -15.24 7.91 19.10
N ALA A 77 -15.80 8.25 20.26
CA ALA A 77 -16.78 7.45 20.97
C ALA A 77 -18.16 7.40 20.30
N ASN A 78 -18.49 8.37 19.44
CA ASN A 78 -19.79 8.48 18.76
C ASN A 78 -19.77 7.96 17.31
N MET A 79 -18.68 7.34 16.86
CA MET A 79 -18.67 6.72 15.54
C MET A 79 -19.36 5.36 15.62
N GLY A 80 -20.65 5.34 15.26
CA GLY A 80 -21.34 4.08 14.96
C GLY A 80 -20.69 3.37 13.76
N VAL A 81 -20.90 2.06 13.66
CA VAL A 81 -20.39 1.28 12.52
C VAL A 81 -21.06 1.76 11.23
N LEU A 82 -20.24 2.10 10.24
CA LEU A 82 -20.71 2.52 8.92
C LEU A 82 -21.48 1.39 8.22
N SER A 83 -22.52 1.76 7.48
CA SER A 83 -23.21 0.81 6.60
C SER A 83 -22.27 0.28 5.51
N MET A 84 -22.55 -0.91 4.97
CA MET A 84 -21.73 -1.48 3.91
C MET A 84 -21.63 -0.56 2.67
N ALA A 85 -22.71 0.13 2.32
CA ALA A 85 -22.70 1.12 1.22
C ALA A 85 -21.72 2.27 1.50
N ALA A 86 -21.72 2.82 2.72
CA ALA A 86 -20.80 3.86 3.14
C ALA A 86 -19.34 3.36 3.17
N ARG A 87 -19.12 2.11 3.61
CA ARG A 87 -17.80 1.44 3.62
C ARG A 87 -17.23 1.30 2.21
N ILE A 88 -18.06 0.87 1.24
CA ILE A 88 -17.65 0.76 -0.18
C ILE A 88 -17.37 2.14 -0.78
N GLN A 89 -18.17 3.16 -0.45
CA GLN A 89 -17.93 4.52 -0.93
C GLN A 89 -16.60 5.07 -0.40
N ALA A 90 -16.36 4.93 0.91
CA ALA A 90 -15.11 5.34 1.54
C ALA A 90 -13.89 4.64 0.93
N ARG A 91 -13.96 3.31 0.72
CA ARG A 91 -12.94 2.52 0.01
C ARG A 91 -12.56 3.11 -1.35
N ASN A 92 -13.56 3.44 -2.16
CA ASN A 92 -13.34 3.94 -3.52
C ASN A 92 -12.74 5.36 -3.50
N VAL A 93 -13.18 6.22 -2.58
CA VAL A 93 -12.63 7.58 -2.41
C VAL A 93 -11.17 7.54 -1.99
N ALA A 94 -10.82 6.72 -0.98
CA ALA A 94 -9.43 6.53 -0.54
C ALA A 94 -8.53 6.11 -1.71
N ARG A 95 -9.04 5.18 -2.53
CA ARG A 95 -8.31 4.66 -3.69
C ARG A 95 -8.08 5.72 -4.76
N SER A 96 -9.13 6.43 -5.17
CA SER A 96 -8.99 7.52 -6.15
C SER A 96 -8.02 8.60 -5.67
N ALA A 97 -8.09 8.98 -4.39
CA ALA A 97 -7.17 9.96 -3.80
C ALA A 97 -5.72 9.45 -3.82
N PHE A 98 -5.48 8.17 -3.53
CA PHE A 98 -4.14 7.60 -3.59
C PHE A 98 -3.56 7.63 -5.01
N HIS A 99 -4.31 7.15 -6.01
CA HIS A 99 -3.88 7.17 -7.40
C HIS A 99 -3.51 8.59 -7.87
N GLN A 100 -4.35 9.58 -7.53
CA GLN A 100 -4.09 10.98 -7.87
C GLN A 100 -2.83 11.52 -7.17
N ASN A 101 -2.72 11.30 -5.86
CA ASN A 101 -1.60 11.82 -5.08
C ASN A 101 -0.27 11.23 -5.53
N VAL A 102 -0.22 9.93 -5.85
CA VAL A 102 0.99 9.29 -6.38
C VAL A 102 1.45 9.94 -7.68
N GLY A 103 0.52 10.26 -8.59
CA GLY A 103 0.84 10.99 -9.83
C GLY A 103 1.42 12.39 -9.54
N VAL A 104 0.82 13.14 -8.63
CA VAL A 104 1.32 14.47 -8.20
C VAL A 104 2.73 14.35 -7.59
N LEU A 105 2.96 13.36 -6.74
CA LEU A 105 4.26 13.14 -6.12
C LEU A 105 5.33 12.77 -7.15
N ALA A 106 5.00 11.95 -8.15
CA ALA A 106 5.90 11.64 -9.25
C ALA A 106 6.28 12.89 -10.05
N GLY A 107 5.31 13.74 -10.40
CA GLY A 107 5.57 15.00 -11.10
C GLY A 107 6.42 15.98 -10.27
N ASN A 108 6.20 16.06 -8.97
CA ASN A 108 7.03 16.88 -8.09
C ASN A 108 8.48 16.38 -8.02
N LEU A 109 8.67 15.06 -8.01
CA LEU A 109 10.00 14.46 -8.03
C LEU A 109 10.74 14.77 -9.34
N THR A 110 10.10 14.62 -10.50
CA THR A 110 10.75 14.91 -11.79
C THR A 110 11.09 16.38 -11.96
N GLN A 111 10.30 17.29 -11.40
CA GLN A 111 10.56 18.72 -11.43
C GLN A 111 11.69 19.16 -10.48
N THR A 112 11.78 18.55 -9.30
CA THR A 112 12.69 19.03 -8.24
C THR A 112 13.97 18.19 -8.09
N GLY A 113 13.95 16.94 -8.54
CA GLY A 113 14.99 15.94 -8.25
C GLY A 113 15.09 15.54 -6.78
N ASN A 114 14.18 16.01 -5.91
CA ASN A 114 14.27 15.82 -4.47
C ASN A 114 13.73 14.44 -4.05
N VAL A 115 14.59 13.42 -4.14
CA VAL A 115 14.25 12.04 -3.78
C VAL A 115 13.86 11.93 -2.32
N ARG A 116 14.53 12.66 -1.41
CA ARG A 116 14.23 12.61 0.02
C ARG A 116 12.79 13.04 0.32
N ALA A 117 12.38 14.20 -0.20
CA ALA A 117 11.04 14.74 0.05
C ALA A 117 9.97 13.88 -0.61
N TRP A 118 10.22 13.38 -1.83
CA TRP A 118 9.31 12.44 -2.47
C TRP A 118 9.15 11.15 -1.66
N HIS A 119 10.25 10.57 -1.18
CA HIS A 119 10.22 9.36 -0.35
C HIS A 119 9.38 9.59 0.91
N MET A 120 9.62 10.67 1.65
CA MET A 120 8.83 11.05 2.85
C MET A 120 7.33 11.21 2.55
N ALA A 121 7.00 11.88 1.46
CA ALA A 121 5.62 12.09 1.07
C ALA A 121 4.93 10.79 0.66
N MET A 122 5.64 9.90 -0.05
CA MET A 122 5.14 8.57 -0.41
C MET A 122 4.89 7.69 0.81
N GLN A 123 5.77 7.71 1.82
CA GLN A 123 5.54 6.98 3.08
C GLN A 123 4.26 7.43 3.77
N THR A 124 4.09 8.75 3.90
CA THR A 124 2.87 9.36 4.45
C THR A 124 1.63 8.93 3.66
N GLN A 125 1.73 8.91 2.33
CA GLN A 125 0.62 8.55 1.45
C GLN A 125 0.27 7.06 1.55
N ILE A 126 1.24 6.16 1.60
CA ILE A 126 1.04 4.71 1.78
C ILE A 126 0.33 4.45 3.11
N ARG A 127 0.85 5.02 4.20
CA ARG A 127 0.27 4.84 5.51
C ARG A 127 -1.15 5.38 5.60
N THR A 128 -1.37 6.59 5.10
CA THR A 128 -2.70 7.20 5.07
C THR A 128 -3.68 6.31 4.31
N TYR A 129 -3.28 5.81 3.14
CA TYR A 129 -4.14 4.96 2.32
C TYR A 129 -4.46 3.61 2.96
N LEU A 130 -3.44 2.90 3.49
CA LEU A 130 -3.65 1.63 4.19
C LEU A 130 -4.59 1.82 5.39
N SER A 131 -4.39 2.89 6.16
CA SER A 131 -5.25 3.25 7.31
C SER A 131 -6.69 3.47 6.89
N GLN A 132 -6.89 4.26 5.83
CA GLN A 132 -8.21 4.59 5.30
C GLN A 132 -8.93 3.35 4.77
N GLN A 133 -8.20 2.46 4.08
CA GLN A 133 -8.78 1.23 3.57
C GLN A 133 -9.18 0.26 4.69
N MET A 134 -8.32 0.06 5.69
CA MET A 134 -8.65 -0.81 6.83
C MET A 134 -9.81 -0.24 7.64
N ALA A 135 -9.84 1.08 7.89
CA ALA A 135 -10.93 1.73 8.62
C ALA A 135 -12.26 1.67 7.85
N ALA A 136 -12.23 1.90 6.53
CA ALA A 136 -13.39 1.69 5.67
C ALA A 136 -13.81 0.23 5.64
N GLY A 137 -12.86 -0.70 5.68
CA GLY A 137 -13.08 -2.13 5.77
C GLY A 137 -13.79 -2.49 7.07
N LEU A 138 -13.38 -1.98 8.23
CA LEU A 138 -14.09 -2.22 9.50
C LEU A 138 -15.39 -1.41 9.64
N GLY A 139 -15.51 -0.30 8.92
CA GLY A 139 -16.60 0.67 9.11
C GLY A 139 -16.49 1.45 10.42
N ARG A 140 -15.31 1.50 11.04
CA ARG A 140 -15.05 2.26 12.28
C ARG A 140 -13.59 2.69 12.34
N ALA A 141 -13.25 3.51 13.33
CA ALA A 141 -11.85 3.79 13.63
C ALA A 141 -11.08 2.53 14.05
N LEU A 142 -9.78 2.54 13.71
CA LEU A 142 -8.83 1.50 14.08
C LEU A 142 -8.57 1.56 15.58
N GLY A 143 -8.63 0.41 16.24
CA GLY A 143 -8.21 0.23 17.63
C GLY A 143 -6.75 -0.25 17.71
N PRO A 144 -6.19 -0.39 18.92
CA PRO A 144 -4.77 -0.70 19.13
C PRO A 144 -4.27 -1.95 18.40
N THR A 145 -5.08 -3.02 18.39
CA THR A 145 -4.72 -4.27 17.70
C THR A 145 -4.66 -4.08 16.17
N GLU A 146 -5.55 -3.27 15.61
CA GLU A 146 -5.57 -2.99 14.17
C GLU A 146 -4.45 -2.05 13.76
N LEU A 147 -4.11 -1.10 14.63
CA LEU A 147 -2.95 -0.23 14.46
C LEU A 147 -1.65 -1.03 14.45
N ALA A 148 -1.47 -1.95 15.41
CA ALA A 148 -0.28 -2.80 15.45
C ALA A 148 -0.15 -3.72 14.21
N TYR A 149 -1.28 -4.24 13.71
CA TYR A 149 -1.29 -5.02 12.47
C TYR A 149 -0.97 -4.15 11.25
N LEU A 150 -1.58 -2.97 11.15
CA LEU A 150 -1.32 -2.01 10.09
C LEU A 150 0.16 -1.59 10.05
N ASP A 151 0.77 -1.35 11.20
CA ASP A 151 2.18 -1.00 11.29
C ASP A 151 3.07 -2.07 10.66
N ASP A 152 2.72 -3.35 10.77
CA ASP A 152 3.48 -4.43 10.14
C ASP A 152 3.40 -4.40 8.61
N ILE A 153 2.20 -4.16 8.07
CA ILE A 153 2.00 -3.97 6.62
C ILE A 153 2.79 -2.75 6.14
N VAL A 154 2.66 -1.63 6.85
CA VAL A 154 3.34 -0.37 6.54
C VAL A 154 4.86 -0.56 6.52
N ARG A 155 5.43 -1.21 7.54
CA ARG A 155 6.88 -1.52 7.60
C ARG A 155 7.36 -2.28 6.37
N THR A 156 6.59 -3.27 5.95
CA THR A 156 6.90 -4.07 4.77
C THR A 156 6.90 -3.18 3.52
N GLN A 157 5.85 -2.36 3.32
CA GLN A 157 5.76 -1.47 2.17
C GLN A 157 6.82 -0.36 2.18
N GLU A 158 7.17 0.19 3.35
CA GLU A 158 8.23 1.19 3.51
C GLU A 158 9.60 0.60 3.16
N SER A 159 9.86 -0.68 3.47
CA SER A 159 11.09 -1.35 3.05
C SER A 159 11.20 -1.48 1.52
N PHE A 160 10.09 -1.76 0.85
CA PHE A 160 10.01 -1.83 -0.61
C PHE A 160 10.17 -0.44 -1.23
N LEU A 161 9.55 0.57 -0.63
CA LEU A 161 9.66 1.97 -1.04
C LEU A 161 11.09 2.49 -0.88
N TYR A 162 11.78 2.15 0.20
CA TYR A 162 13.18 2.51 0.40
C TYR A 162 14.06 1.99 -0.74
N ARG A 163 13.91 0.70 -1.11
CA ARG A 163 14.65 0.11 -2.25
C ARG A 163 14.32 0.82 -3.55
N TYR A 164 13.05 1.19 -3.74
CA TYR A 164 12.65 1.91 -4.94
C TYR A 164 13.18 3.36 -4.97
N ALA A 165 13.21 4.04 -3.83
CA ALA A 165 13.80 5.37 -3.71
C ALA A 165 15.32 5.35 -3.98
N ALA A 166 16.00 4.30 -3.55
CA ALA A 166 17.40 4.06 -3.90
C ALA A 166 17.61 3.91 -5.41
N GLU A 167 16.76 3.14 -6.10
CA GLU A 167 16.79 3.02 -7.56
C GLU A 167 16.62 4.39 -8.23
N VAL A 168 15.60 5.14 -7.82
CA VAL A 168 15.32 6.49 -8.36
C VAL A 168 16.55 7.39 -8.22
N ALA A 169 17.18 7.41 -7.04
CA ALA A 169 18.38 8.20 -6.78
C ALA A 169 19.56 7.75 -7.66
N ALA A 170 19.82 6.44 -7.72
CA ALA A 170 20.91 5.88 -8.51
C ALA A 170 20.77 6.23 -10.01
N ARG A 171 19.57 6.06 -10.56
CA ARG A 171 19.23 6.41 -11.95
C ARG A 171 19.41 7.90 -12.24
N ALA A 172 19.03 8.77 -11.30
CA ALA A 172 19.23 10.21 -11.43
C ALA A 172 20.73 10.56 -11.47
N TRP A 173 21.57 9.91 -10.67
CA TRP A 173 23.00 10.19 -10.63
C TRP A 173 23.78 9.67 -11.83
N THR A 174 23.31 8.61 -12.49
CA THR A 174 23.90 8.10 -13.75
C THR A 174 23.36 8.83 -14.99
N ASN A 175 22.71 9.99 -14.81
CA ASN A 175 22.13 10.81 -15.87
C ASN A 175 21.13 10.04 -16.76
N ASN A 176 20.45 9.05 -16.16
CA ASN A 176 19.42 8.24 -16.80
C ASN A 176 18.16 8.17 -15.91
N PRO A 177 17.54 9.32 -15.61
CA PRO A 177 16.41 9.38 -14.69
C PRO A 177 15.20 8.61 -15.23
N LEU A 178 14.44 7.99 -14.32
CA LEU A 178 13.17 7.34 -14.64
C LEU A 178 12.14 8.39 -15.08
N SER A 179 11.25 8.02 -16.00
CA SER A 179 10.17 8.91 -16.43
C SER A 179 9.11 9.08 -15.35
N GLU A 180 8.42 10.22 -15.35
CA GLU A 180 7.31 10.51 -14.43
C GLU A 180 6.25 9.41 -14.46
N ALA A 181 5.84 8.98 -15.65
CA ALA A 181 4.86 7.93 -15.84
C ALA A 181 5.33 6.58 -15.26
N TYR A 182 6.62 6.25 -15.38
CA TYR A 182 7.16 5.04 -14.76
C TYR A 182 7.11 5.14 -13.24
N ILE A 183 7.53 6.29 -12.68
CA ILE A 183 7.53 6.53 -11.23
C ILE A 183 6.12 6.42 -10.67
N ALA A 184 5.15 7.08 -11.30
CA ALA A 184 3.75 7.03 -10.91
C ALA A 184 3.21 5.59 -10.94
N ASN A 185 3.40 4.87 -12.06
CA ASN A 185 2.90 3.49 -12.21
C ASN A 185 3.53 2.51 -11.22
N ARG A 186 4.84 2.65 -10.93
CA ARG A 186 5.51 1.76 -9.97
C ARG A 186 5.09 2.05 -8.54
N ALA A 187 4.94 3.33 -8.19
CA ALA A 187 4.43 3.75 -6.89
C ALA A 187 2.94 3.36 -6.71
N ASP A 188 2.18 3.28 -7.78
CA ASP A 188 0.79 2.84 -7.74
C ASP A 188 0.62 1.39 -7.26
N GLN A 189 1.66 0.57 -7.40
CA GLN A 189 1.63 -0.82 -6.93
C GLN A 189 1.43 -0.93 -5.41
N TYR A 190 1.83 0.08 -4.64
CA TYR A 190 1.59 0.12 -3.19
C TYR A 190 0.09 0.19 -2.83
N ALA A 191 -0.79 0.56 -3.77
CA ALA A 191 -2.22 0.50 -3.53
C ALA A 191 -2.80 -0.92 -3.45
N GLY A 192 -2.05 -1.94 -3.90
CA GLY A 192 -2.48 -3.34 -3.86
C GLY A 192 -2.77 -3.84 -2.43
N GLU A 193 -1.85 -3.58 -1.49
CA GLU A 193 -2.05 -3.97 -0.09
C GLU A 193 -3.21 -3.21 0.57
N GLY A 194 -3.42 -1.94 0.23
CA GLY A 194 -4.59 -1.22 0.75
C GLY A 194 -5.89 -1.79 0.21
N TRP A 195 -5.93 -2.23 -1.04
CA TRP A 195 -7.10 -2.91 -1.58
C TRP A 195 -7.39 -4.21 -0.81
N ALA A 196 -6.36 -5.00 -0.52
CA ALA A 196 -6.47 -6.23 0.27
C ALA A 196 -6.93 -5.95 1.71
N ALA A 197 -6.33 -4.95 2.37
CA ALA A 197 -6.64 -4.57 3.74
C ALA A 197 -8.12 -4.22 3.95
N TRP A 198 -8.79 -3.65 2.93
CA TRP A 198 -10.23 -3.41 2.99
C TRP A 198 -11.02 -4.72 3.10
N PHE A 199 -10.74 -5.71 2.25
CA PHE A 199 -11.48 -6.98 2.25
C PHE A 199 -11.24 -7.75 3.55
N GLU A 200 -9.97 -7.85 3.96
CA GLU A 200 -9.59 -8.53 5.19
C GLU A 200 -10.31 -7.93 6.40
N ALA A 201 -10.28 -6.60 6.52
CA ALA A 201 -11.02 -5.89 7.57
C ALA A 201 -12.54 -6.11 7.43
N SER A 202 -13.07 -6.16 6.21
CA SER A 202 -14.50 -6.30 5.98
C SER A 202 -15.06 -7.67 6.36
N GLU A 203 -14.22 -8.70 6.28
CA GLU A 203 -14.54 -10.10 6.56
C GLU A 203 -14.34 -10.47 8.05
N ARG A 204 -13.68 -9.61 8.83
CA ARG A 204 -13.32 -9.91 10.22
C ARG A 204 -14.50 -10.31 11.10
N GLU A 205 -15.65 -9.65 10.95
CA GLU A 205 -16.86 -9.99 11.72
C GLU A 205 -17.41 -11.36 11.37
N LEU A 206 -17.17 -11.85 10.15
CA LEU A 206 -17.62 -13.16 9.67
C LEU A 206 -16.64 -14.28 10.01
N THR A 207 -15.43 -13.94 10.45
CA THR A 207 -14.41 -14.92 10.82
C THR A 207 -14.89 -15.73 12.03
N GLY A 208 -15.04 -17.04 11.86
CA GLY A 208 -15.56 -17.94 12.89
C GLY A 208 -17.09 -17.95 12.99
N GLN A 209 -17.83 -17.27 12.11
CA GLN A 209 -19.27 -17.44 12.01
C GLN A 209 -19.61 -18.64 11.12
N ASP A 210 -20.40 -19.56 11.67
CA ASP A 210 -20.83 -20.76 10.96
C ASP A 210 -21.71 -20.41 9.75
N GLY A 211 -21.45 -21.10 8.65
CA GLY A 211 -22.27 -21.04 7.44
C GLY A 211 -21.97 -19.88 6.49
N PHE A 212 -20.96 -19.05 6.77
CA PHE A 212 -20.49 -18.05 5.81
C PHE A 212 -19.30 -18.55 5.00
N VAL A 213 -19.33 -18.29 3.70
CA VAL A 213 -18.21 -18.46 2.77
C VAL A 213 -17.97 -17.15 2.03
N ILE A 214 -16.79 -17.03 1.42
CA ILE A 214 -16.37 -15.86 0.65
C ILE A 214 -16.14 -16.27 -0.80
N ASP A 215 -16.93 -15.69 -1.69
CA ASP A 215 -16.73 -15.83 -3.12
C ASP A 215 -15.68 -14.82 -3.59
N TYR A 216 -14.59 -15.31 -4.20
CA TYR A 216 -13.65 -14.46 -4.90
C TYR A 216 -14.16 -14.20 -6.32
N ILE A 217 -14.44 -12.95 -6.65
CA ILE A 217 -15.00 -12.56 -7.94
C ILE A 217 -13.92 -11.85 -8.74
N ALA A 218 -13.35 -12.59 -9.69
CA ALA A 218 -12.51 -11.97 -10.71
C ALA A 218 -13.37 -11.03 -11.57
N ARG A 219 -13.00 -9.75 -11.66
CA ARG A 219 -13.66 -8.83 -12.60
C ARG A 219 -13.11 -9.09 -13.99
N ASP A 220 -13.90 -9.79 -14.80
CA ASP A 220 -13.54 -10.25 -16.14
C ASP A 220 -13.59 -9.10 -17.17
N ASP A 221 -12.48 -8.40 -17.34
CA ASP A 221 -12.17 -7.73 -18.60
C ASP A 221 -10.96 -8.41 -19.27
N GLY A 222 -10.64 -8.01 -20.51
CA GLY A 222 -9.51 -8.57 -21.26
C GLY A 222 -8.14 -8.42 -20.58
N ALA A 223 -8.07 -7.70 -19.45
CA ALA A 223 -6.88 -7.49 -18.64
C ALA A 223 -6.90 -8.26 -17.30
N THR A 224 -7.89 -9.13 -17.05
CA THR A 224 -7.93 -9.94 -15.83
C THR A 224 -6.72 -10.85 -15.78
N CYS A 225 -5.88 -10.71 -14.76
CA CYS A 225 -4.67 -11.51 -14.64
C CYS A 225 -5.00 -12.95 -14.21
N SER A 226 -4.15 -13.91 -14.64
CA SER A 226 -4.33 -15.33 -14.31
C SER A 226 -4.44 -15.61 -12.81
N PRO A 227 -3.68 -14.98 -11.89
CA PRO A 227 -3.84 -15.26 -10.46
C PRO A 227 -5.24 -14.97 -9.93
N CYS A 228 -5.90 -13.92 -10.42
CA CYS A 228 -7.27 -13.60 -10.01
C CYS A 228 -8.28 -14.63 -10.53
N ARG A 229 -8.07 -15.17 -11.74
CA ARG A 229 -8.92 -16.25 -12.27
C ARG A 229 -8.76 -17.54 -11.47
N PHE A 230 -7.52 -17.89 -11.12
CA PHE A 230 -7.25 -19.06 -10.27
C PHE A 230 -7.87 -18.88 -8.89
N ALA A 231 -7.70 -17.71 -8.27
CA ALA A 231 -8.35 -17.41 -6.99
C ALA A 231 -9.88 -17.56 -7.03
N MET A 232 -10.54 -17.17 -8.13
CA MET A 232 -11.97 -17.40 -8.32
C MET A 232 -12.33 -18.87 -8.50
N GLN A 233 -11.51 -19.64 -9.22
CA GLN A 233 -11.73 -21.07 -9.48
C GLN A 233 -11.51 -21.95 -8.24
N ASP A 234 -10.52 -21.60 -7.42
CA ASP A 234 -10.16 -22.33 -6.19
C ASP A 234 -11.12 -22.02 -5.02
N GLY A 235 -11.98 -21.01 -5.17
CA GLY A 235 -13.00 -20.65 -4.19
C GLY A 235 -14.22 -21.61 -4.19
N PRO A 236 -15.16 -21.41 -3.25
CA PRO A 236 -15.18 -20.35 -2.25
C PRO A 236 -14.24 -20.61 -1.07
N TYR A 237 -13.97 -19.57 -0.28
CA TYR A 237 -13.06 -19.62 0.87
C TYR A 237 -13.81 -19.46 2.20
N LEU A 238 -13.20 -19.88 3.30
CA LEU A 238 -13.65 -19.47 4.63
C LEU A 238 -13.31 -17.98 4.86
N PRO A 239 -14.13 -17.22 5.61
CA PRO A 239 -13.79 -15.85 5.98
C PRO A 239 -12.43 -15.76 6.64
N GLY A 240 -11.62 -14.77 6.24
CA GLY A 240 -10.24 -14.63 6.73
C GLY A 240 -9.23 -15.52 6.01
N THR A 241 -9.64 -16.37 5.06
CA THR A 241 -8.76 -17.30 4.34
C THR A 241 -8.74 -17.07 2.83
N GLY A 242 -7.75 -17.68 2.17
CA GLY A 242 -7.53 -17.54 0.74
C GLY A 242 -6.85 -16.20 0.38
N PRO A 243 -6.61 -15.97 -0.92
CA PRO A 243 -5.95 -14.75 -1.38
C PRO A 243 -6.89 -13.54 -1.34
N TYR A 244 -6.33 -12.37 -1.03
CA TYR A 244 -7.05 -11.10 -1.13
C TYR A 244 -6.79 -10.39 -2.46
N PRO A 245 -7.81 -9.73 -3.05
CA PRO A 245 -7.61 -8.84 -4.19
C PRO A 245 -6.55 -7.78 -3.90
N GLY A 246 -5.69 -7.49 -4.88
CA GLY A 246 -4.59 -6.54 -4.73
C GLY A 246 -3.26 -7.19 -4.36
N GLN A 247 -3.26 -8.24 -3.54
CA GLN A 247 -2.06 -9.03 -3.21
C GLN A 247 -1.66 -9.98 -4.33
N VAL A 248 -2.63 -10.72 -4.89
CA VAL A 248 -2.38 -11.65 -6.00
C VAL A 248 -2.52 -11.01 -7.37
N CYS A 249 -3.11 -9.83 -7.44
CA CYS A 249 -3.40 -9.19 -8.72
C CYS A 249 -2.15 -8.55 -9.31
N LEU A 250 -1.81 -8.89 -10.56
CA LEU A 250 -0.69 -8.25 -11.26
C LEU A 250 -0.90 -6.75 -11.49
N GLY A 251 -2.15 -6.29 -11.52
CA GLY A 251 -2.48 -4.87 -11.56
C GLY A 251 -2.26 -4.15 -10.23
N ALA A 252 -2.01 -4.87 -9.13
CA ALA A 252 -1.83 -4.35 -7.77
C ALA A 252 -2.87 -3.29 -7.40
N GLY A 253 -2.49 -2.01 -7.34
CA GLY A 253 -3.38 -0.88 -7.08
C GLY A 253 -4.53 -0.72 -8.08
N ASN A 254 -4.40 -1.27 -9.29
CA ASN A 254 -5.43 -1.28 -10.33
C ASN A 254 -6.35 -2.50 -10.27
N CYS A 255 -6.16 -3.40 -9.30
CA CYS A 255 -7.03 -4.56 -9.11
C CYS A 255 -8.50 -4.13 -8.91
N ARG A 256 -9.44 -4.75 -9.61
CA ARG A 256 -10.89 -4.53 -9.40
C ARG A 256 -11.62 -5.77 -8.92
N CYS A 257 -10.89 -6.86 -8.65
CA CYS A 257 -11.48 -8.08 -8.13
C CYS A 257 -12.08 -7.80 -6.76
N GLU A 258 -13.14 -8.53 -6.45
CA GLU A 258 -13.93 -8.35 -5.23
C GLU A 258 -13.96 -9.67 -4.47
N ARG A 259 -14.12 -9.60 -3.16
CA ARG A 259 -14.54 -10.72 -2.31
C ARG A 259 -15.92 -10.41 -1.77
N ARG A 260 -16.84 -11.37 -1.86
CA ARG A 260 -18.23 -11.19 -1.43
C ARG A 260 -18.62 -12.29 -0.44
N PRO A 261 -19.10 -11.92 0.75
CA PRO A 261 -19.62 -12.90 1.68
C PRO A 261 -20.97 -13.44 1.19
N ARG A 262 -21.16 -14.75 1.38
CA ARG A 262 -22.40 -15.46 1.08
C ARG A 262 -22.70 -16.45 2.20
N PHE A 263 -23.94 -16.48 2.65
CA PHE A 263 -24.40 -17.50 3.59
C PHE A 263 -24.70 -18.80 2.82
N ALA A 264 -23.86 -19.82 3.01
CA ALA A 264 -23.93 -21.14 2.39
C ALA A 264 -23.47 -22.24 3.37
N PRO A 265 -24.34 -22.68 4.31
CA PRO A 265 -24.00 -23.63 5.37
C PRO A 265 -23.42 -24.97 4.90
N GLU A 266 -23.95 -25.51 3.81
CA GLU A 266 -23.48 -26.79 3.25
C GLU A 266 -22.05 -26.68 2.69
N GLU A 267 -21.75 -25.59 1.97
CA GLU A 267 -20.42 -25.33 1.43
C GLU A 267 -19.41 -25.05 2.55
N TRP A 268 -19.81 -24.28 3.56
CA TRP A 268 -19.01 -24.03 4.76
C TRP A 268 -18.67 -25.32 5.49
N ALA A 269 -19.66 -26.19 5.73
CA ALA A 269 -19.45 -27.47 6.41
C ALA A 269 -18.46 -28.37 5.63
N ARG A 270 -18.58 -28.38 4.30
CA ARG A 270 -17.63 -29.09 3.42
C ARG A 270 -16.21 -28.54 3.54
N LEU A 271 -16.03 -27.21 3.63
CA LEU A 271 -14.70 -26.59 3.78
C LEU A 271 -14.09 -26.79 5.17
N MET A 272 -14.90 -26.92 6.22
CA MET A 272 -14.44 -27.11 7.60
C MET A 272 -14.12 -28.57 7.95
N PHE A 273 -14.86 -29.53 7.36
CA PHE A 273 -14.82 -30.94 7.77
C PHE A 273 -14.53 -31.94 6.65
N GLY A 274 -14.50 -31.49 5.39
CA GLY A 274 -14.18 -32.32 4.21
C GLY A 274 -12.68 -32.38 3.96
#